data_AF-A0A8J6R5S3-F1
#
_entry.id   AF-A0A8J6R5S3-F1
#
_cell.length_a   1.000
_cell.length_b   1.000
_cell.length_c   1.000
_cell.angle_alpha   90.00
_cell.angle_beta   90.00
_cell.angle_gamma   90.00
#
_symmetry.space_group_name_H-M   'P 1'
#
loop_
_entity.id
_entity.type
_entity.pdbx_description
1 polymer ?
#
loop_
_entity_poly.entity_id
_entity_poly.type
_entity_poly.pdbx_seq_one_letter_code
_entity_poly.pdbx_strand_id
1 'polypeptide(L)'
;MVIPKGVDLVDVVLGGKGPRSDSKLLEQTQDELPNRLSFIGDRAYVSRCHTTTPHKKPPKGELTQEQKEFNRYVSQKRVFVEQVIRVIKIFQVAKEEFRMPSRMYEFAIGCACGLVRLRVQYV
;
A
#
# COMPACT_ATOMS: atom_id res chain seq x y z
N MET A 1 -9.59 -0.03 13.95
CA MET A 1 -10.94 -0.64 14.06
C MET A 1 -11.17 -1.41 12.77
N VAL A 2 -11.12 -2.75 12.82
CA VAL A 2 -11.13 -3.61 11.61
C VAL A 2 -12.56 -3.85 11.14
N ILE A 3 -12.85 -3.61 9.85
CA ILE A 3 -14.18 -3.81 9.26
C ILE A 3 -14.43 -5.31 9.01
N PRO A 4 -15.66 -5.83 9.22
CA PRO A 4 -16.00 -7.26 9.09
C PRO A 4 -15.76 -7.91 7.72
N LYS A 5 -15.49 -7.14 6.65
CA LYS A 5 -15.18 -7.67 5.29
C LYS A 5 -13.68 -7.75 4.97
N GLY A 6 -12.79 -7.37 5.89
CA GLY A 6 -11.34 -7.53 5.73
C GLY A 6 -10.66 -6.62 4.68
N VAL A 7 -11.38 -5.66 4.09
CA VAL A 7 -10.79 -4.63 3.22
C VAL A 7 -10.76 -3.33 4.00
N ASP A 8 -9.64 -3.09 4.67
CA ASP A 8 -9.43 -1.94 5.52
C ASP A 8 -8.23 -1.15 4.98
N LEU A 9 -8.45 0.13 4.65
CA LEU A 9 -7.38 1.07 4.30
C LEU A 9 -6.63 1.50 5.57
N VAL A 10 -5.87 0.57 6.15
CA VAL A 10 -5.13 0.87 7.38
C VAL A 10 -3.94 1.75 7.03
N ASP A 11 -4.01 3.01 7.42
CA ASP A 11 -2.88 3.91 7.37
C ASP A 11 -2.04 3.72 8.63
N VAL A 12 -0.73 3.53 8.49
CA VAL A 12 0.15 3.20 9.62
C VAL A 12 0.76 4.46 10.22
N VAL A 13 1.14 5.45 9.39
CA VAL A 13 1.68 6.73 9.86
C VAL A 13 1.30 7.86 8.89
N LEU A 14 0.42 8.78 9.34
CA LEU A 14 0.11 10.00 8.59
C LEU A 14 1.15 11.10 8.89
N GLY A 15 1.59 11.81 7.84
CA GLY A 15 2.36 13.05 8.00
C GLY A 15 3.81 12.92 8.49
N GLY A 16 4.43 11.74 8.35
CA GLY A 16 5.85 11.55 8.68
C GLY A 16 6.79 12.49 7.87
N LYS A 17 7.74 13.16 8.55
CA LYS A 17 8.72 14.05 7.91
C LYS A 17 9.83 13.24 7.20
N GLY A 18 10.21 13.65 5.99
CA GLY A 18 11.25 12.99 5.16
C GLY A 18 12.69 13.45 5.43
N PRO A 19 13.72 12.76 4.87
CA PRO A 19 13.63 11.75 3.82
C PRO A 19 13.78 10.32 4.37
N ARG A 20 12.76 9.48 4.20
CA ARG A 20 12.80 8.03 4.49
C ARG A 20 12.43 7.28 3.22
N SER A 21 13.10 6.17 2.95
CA SER A 21 12.71 5.30 1.84
C SER A 21 11.49 4.47 2.23
N ASP A 22 10.62 4.20 1.26
CA ASP A 22 9.42 3.38 1.44
C ASP A 22 9.75 2.00 2.04
N SER A 23 10.90 1.45 1.66
CA SER A 23 11.40 0.16 2.18
C SER A 23 11.71 0.21 3.69
N LYS A 24 12.25 1.33 4.20
CA LYS A 24 12.46 1.53 5.64
C LYS A 24 11.16 1.80 6.38
N LEU A 25 10.23 2.53 5.75
CA LEU A 25 8.90 2.76 6.33
C LEU A 25 8.14 1.45 6.49
N LEU A 26 8.23 0.54 5.51
CA LEU A 26 7.64 -0.79 5.60
C LEU A 26 8.26 -1.60 6.75
N GLU A 27 9.58 -1.60 6.88
CA GLU A 27 10.28 -2.33 7.94
C GLU A 27 9.84 -1.87 9.34
N GLN A 28 9.81 -0.55 9.58
CA GLN A 28 9.32 0.03 10.85
C GLN A 28 7.86 -0.34 11.12
N THR A 29 7.02 -0.26 10.09
CA THR A 29 5.61 -0.65 10.16
C THR A 29 5.45 -2.13 10.51
N GLN A 30 6.30 -2.99 9.94
CA GLN A 30 6.27 -4.42 10.20
C GLN A 30 6.66 -4.76 11.64
N ASP A 31 7.60 -4.03 12.22
CA ASP A 31 8.01 -4.20 13.61
C ASP A 31 6.88 -3.86 14.61
N GLU A 32 5.98 -2.94 14.25
CA GLU A 32 4.83 -2.55 15.06
C GLU A 32 3.62 -3.50 14.91
N LEU A 33 3.62 -4.33 13.87
CA LEU A 33 2.51 -5.20 13.51
C LEU A 33 2.73 -6.66 13.98
N PRO A 34 1.67 -7.44 14.21
CA PRO A 34 1.81 -8.84 14.56
C PRO A 34 2.58 -9.64 13.49
N ASN A 35 3.61 -10.37 13.92
CA ASN A 35 4.45 -11.22 13.04
C ASN A 35 3.68 -12.27 12.22
N ARG A 36 2.42 -12.56 12.54
CA ARG A 36 1.60 -13.48 11.73
C ARG A 36 1.08 -12.86 10.43
N LEU A 37 1.16 -11.54 10.27
CA LEU A 37 0.60 -10.84 9.12
C LEU A 37 1.49 -11.01 7.89
N SER A 38 0.88 -11.38 6.78
CA SER A 38 1.53 -11.52 5.48
C SER A 38 1.30 -10.27 4.65
N PHE A 39 2.35 -9.78 4.00
CA PHE A 39 2.33 -8.59 3.15
C PHE A 39 2.54 -9.00 1.69
N ILE A 40 1.98 -8.22 0.76
CA ILE A 40 2.26 -8.36 -0.67
C ILE A 40 2.91 -7.06 -1.13
N GLY A 41 4.13 -7.18 -1.66
CA GLY A 41 4.93 -6.06 -2.12
C GLY A 41 5.28 -6.16 -3.60
N ASP A 42 5.68 -5.03 -4.18
CA ASP A 42 6.33 -5.04 -5.48
C ASP A 42 7.78 -5.60 -5.41
N ARG A 43 8.50 -5.54 -6.53
CA ARG A 43 9.87 -6.04 -6.64
C ARG A 43 10.90 -5.26 -5.82
N ALA A 44 10.61 -4.03 -5.40
CA ALA A 44 11.49 -3.24 -4.54
C ALA A 44 11.44 -3.68 -3.07
N TYR A 45 10.46 -4.49 -2.68
CA TYR A 45 10.32 -5.05 -1.33
C TYR A 45 10.80 -6.50 -1.21
N VAL A 46 11.61 -6.96 -2.17
CA VAL A 46 12.28 -8.26 -2.06
C VAL A 46 13.10 -8.29 -0.76
N SER A 47 13.20 -9.46 -0.12
CA SER A 47 13.89 -9.69 1.17
C SER A 47 13.29 -8.96 2.39
N ARG A 48 12.05 -8.49 2.33
CA ARG A 48 11.32 -7.96 3.49
C ARG A 48 10.59 -9.05 4.25
N CYS A 49 10.55 -8.91 5.58
CA CYS A 49 9.90 -9.88 6.47
C CYS A 49 8.45 -10.07 6.08
N HIS A 50 8.00 -11.33 6.05
CA HIS A 50 6.63 -11.75 5.71
C HIS A 50 6.07 -11.12 4.43
N THR A 51 6.93 -10.68 3.50
CA THR A 51 6.53 -9.98 2.29
C THR A 51 6.67 -10.88 1.07
N THR A 52 5.55 -11.15 0.45
CA THR A 52 5.44 -11.91 -0.78
C THR A 52 5.58 -10.96 -1.97
N THR A 53 6.54 -11.24 -2.86
CA THR A 53 6.79 -10.43 -4.06
C THR A 53 6.65 -11.28 -5.32
N PRO A 54 6.26 -10.69 -6.46
CA PRO A 54 6.17 -11.42 -7.73
C PRO A 54 7.52 -12.02 -8.15
N HIS A 55 7.48 -13.20 -8.77
CA HIS A 55 8.66 -13.89 -9.28
C HIS A 55 9.34 -13.07 -10.37
N LYS A 56 10.65 -12.83 -10.20
CA LYS A 56 11.50 -12.21 -11.21
C LYS A 56 11.85 -13.23 -12.29
N LYS A 57 11.89 -12.78 -13.55
CA LYS A 57 12.41 -13.58 -14.65
C LYS A 57 13.89 -13.93 -14.40
N PRO A 58 14.30 -15.21 -14.42
CA PRO A 58 15.68 -15.59 -14.22
C PRO A 58 16.56 -15.12 -15.40
N PRO A 59 17.86 -14.85 -15.19
CA PRO A 59 18.78 -14.55 -16.28
C PRO A 59 18.78 -15.68 -17.31
N LYS A 60 18.54 -15.35 -18.58
CA LYS A 60 18.51 -16.32 -19.72
C LYS A 60 17.50 -17.47 -19.58
N GLY A 61 16.48 -17.34 -18.73
CA GLY A 61 15.43 -18.34 -18.57
C GLY A 61 14.03 -17.73 -18.67
N GLU A 62 13.02 -18.58 -18.72
CA GLU A 62 11.60 -18.18 -18.73
C GLU A 62 10.94 -18.45 -17.38
N LEU A 63 9.86 -17.73 -17.10
CA LEU A 63 8.99 -18.04 -15.97
C LEU A 63 8.22 -19.33 -16.26
N THR A 64 8.13 -20.21 -15.25
CA THR A 64 7.26 -21.38 -15.33
C THR A 64 5.80 -20.96 -15.40
N GLN A 65 4.91 -21.86 -15.83
CA GLN A 65 3.48 -21.57 -15.91
C GLN A 65 2.91 -21.20 -14.53
N GLU A 66 3.29 -21.93 -13.49
CA GLU A 66 2.92 -21.65 -12.09
C GLU A 66 3.39 -20.26 -11.64
N GLN A 67 4.62 -19.87 -11.96
CA GLN A 67 5.15 -18.54 -11.62
C GLN A 67 4.39 -17.42 -12.34
N LYS A 68 3.95 -17.66 -13.59
CA LYS A 68 3.14 -16.69 -14.34
C LYS A 68 1.75 -16.54 -13.74
N GLU A 69 1.11 -17.64 -13.35
CA GLU A 69 -0.19 -17.63 -12.69
C GLU A 69 -0.15 -16.92 -11.35
N PHE A 70 0.88 -17.19 -10.55
CA PHE A 70 1.13 -16.47 -9.31
C PHE A 70 1.33 -14.96 -9.54
N ASN A 71 2.17 -14.58 -10.51
CA ASN A 71 2.37 -13.17 -10.86
C ASN A 71 1.08 -12.50 -11.35
N ARG A 72 0.21 -13.23 -12.05
CA ARG A 72 -1.12 -12.76 -12.46
C ARG A 72 -2.01 -12.50 -11.25
N TYR A 73 -2.04 -13.41 -10.27
CA TYR A 73 -2.78 -13.21 -9.02
C TYR A 73 -2.30 -11.97 -8.26
N VAL A 74 -1.00 -11.80 -8.08
CA VAL A 74 -0.41 -10.61 -7.45
C VAL A 74 -0.77 -9.35 -8.23
N SER A 75 -0.72 -9.40 -9.56
CA SER A 75 -1.07 -8.26 -10.41
C SER A 75 -2.55 -7.86 -10.28
N GLN A 76 -3.48 -8.82 -10.16
CA GLN A 76 -4.89 -8.53 -9.91
C GLN A 76 -5.10 -7.77 -8.59
N LYS A 77 -4.41 -8.19 -7.52
CA LYS A 77 -4.44 -7.46 -6.24
C LYS A 77 -3.90 -6.05 -6.36
N ARG A 78 -2.81 -5.86 -7.11
CA ARG A 78 -2.22 -4.53 -7.37
C ARG A 78 -3.16 -3.60 -8.12
N VAL A 79 -3.89 -4.10 -9.12
CA VAL A 79 -4.87 -3.28 -9.87
C VAL A 79 -5.90 -2.67 -8.92
N PHE A 80 -6.40 -3.43 -7.95
CA PHE A 80 -7.32 -2.91 -6.93
C PHE A 80 -6.67 -1.82 -6.08
N VAL A 81 -5.46 -2.05 -5.57
CA VAL A 81 -4.73 -1.06 -4.76
C VAL A 81 -4.45 0.22 -5.56
N GLU A 82 -4.02 0.10 -6.81
CA GLU A 82 -3.76 1.24 -7.71
C GLU A 82 -5.05 2.02 -8.04
N GLN A 83 -6.18 1.34 -8.19
CA GLN A 83 -7.49 1.99 -8.31
C GLN A 83 -7.84 2.80 -7.06
N VAL A 84 -7.63 2.24 -5.86
CA VAL A 84 -7.88 2.95 -4.60
C VAL A 84 -6.95 4.16 -4.46
N ILE A 85 -5.65 4.01 -4.73
CA ILE A 85 -4.68 5.11 -4.72
C ILE A 85 -5.09 6.20 -5.72
N ARG A 86 -5.57 5.82 -6.91
CA ARG A 86 -6.08 6.78 -7.90
C ARG A 86 -7.25 7.59 -7.35
N VAL A 87 -8.19 6.95 -6.65
CA VAL A 87 -9.33 7.64 -6.02
C VAL A 87 -8.86 8.59 -4.91
N ILE A 88 -7.89 8.18 -4.09
CA ILE A 88 -7.27 9.04 -3.07
C ILE A 88 -6.61 10.27 -3.72
N LYS A 89 -5.89 10.08 -4.84
CA LYS A 89 -5.23 11.16 -5.58
C LYS A 89 -6.18 12.13 -6.31
N ILE A 90 -7.49 11.88 -6.32
CA ILE A 90 -8.48 12.89 -6.75
C ILE A 90 -8.43 14.09 -5.79
N PHE A 91 -8.20 13.84 -4.50
CA PHE A 91 -8.01 14.91 -3.52
C PHE A 91 -6.62 15.52 -3.71
N GLN A 92 -6.56 16.81 -4.05
CA GLN A 92 -5.29 17.51 -4.31
C GLN A 92 -4.31 17.44 -3.13
N VAL A 93 -4.82 17.34 -1.89
CA VAL A 93 -4.02 17.13 -0.67
C VAL A 93 -3.08 15.91 -0.75
N ALA A 94 -3.46 14.87 -1.51
CA ALA A 94 -2.68 13.64 -1.67
C ALA A 94 -1.77 13.63 -2.92
N LYS A 95 -1.93 14.61 -3.80
CA LYS A 95 -1.25 14.68 -5.11
C LYS A 95 -0.27 15.85 -5.20
N GLU A 96 -0.61 16.96 -4.60
CA GLU A 96 0.09 18.24 -4.71
C GLU A 96 0.76 18.62 -3.39
N GLU A 97 1.65 19.61 -3.45
CA GLU A 97 2.31 20.14 -2.27
C GLU A 97 1.29 20.81 -1.35
N PHE A 98 1.20 20.33 -0.11
CA PHE A 98 0.29 20.87 0.88
C PHE A 98 0.84 22.18 1.46
N ARG A 99 0.26 23.30 1.05
CA ARG A 99 0.74 24.66 1.41
C ARG A 99 0.26 25.17 2.77
N MET A 100 -0.67 24.47 3.41
CA MET A 100 -1.20 24.83 4.73
C MET A 100 -0.26 24.35 5.84
N PRO A 101 -0.42 24.82 7.10
CA PRO A 101 0.42 24.38 8.20
C PRO A 101 0.47 22.86 8.30
N SER A 102 1.66 22.27 8.42
CA SER A 102 1.88 20.82 8.38
C SER A 102 1.01 20.03 9.37
N ARG A 103 0.67 20.60 10.53
CA ARG A 103 -0.28 20.03 11.50
C ARG A 103 -1.67 19.73 10.92
N MET A 104 -2.08 20.44 9.87
CA MET A 104 -3.37 20.23 9.21
C MET A 104 -3.31 19.14 8.15
N TYR A 105 -2.12 18.72 7.73
CA TYR A 105 -1.96 17.71 6.70
C TYR A 105 -2.60 16.40 7.13
N GLU A 106 -2.27 15.92 8.33
CA GLU A 106 -2.80 14.68 8.91
C GLU A 106 -4.34 14.69 8.95
N PHE A 107 -4.93 15.79 9.38
CA PHE A 107 -6.40 15.94 9.39
C PHE A 107 -6.97 15.90 7.97
N ALA A 108 -6.41 16.68 7.05
CA ALA A 108 -6.92 16.79 5.69
C ALA A 108 -6.78 15.48 4.89
N ILE A 109 -5.63 14.81 4.97
CA ILE A 109 -5.40 13.51 4.33
C ILE A 109 -6.25 12.42 5.00
N GLY A 110 -6.41 12.46 6.33
CA GLY A 110 -7.28 11.55 7.08
C GLY A 110 -8.74 11.66 6.65
N CYS A 111 -9.25 12.89 6.49
CA CYS A 111 -10.59 13.11 5.93
C CYS A 111 -10.74 12.55 4.52
N ALA A 112 -9.75 12.78 3.64
CA ALA A 112 -9.77 12.23 2.28
C ALA A 112 -9.81 10.68 2.29
N CYS A 113 -8.92 10.05 3.05
CA CYS A 113 -8.89 8.58 3.21
C CYS A 113 -10.21 8.05 3.82
N GLY A 114 -10.78 8.74 4.80
CA GLY A 114 -12.08 8.41 5.39
C GLY A 114 -13.22 8.43 4.39
N LEU A 115 -13.27 9.45 3.51
CA LEU A 115 -14.26 9.54 2.43
C LEU A 115 -14.10 8.42 1.41
N VAL A 116 -12.86 8.09 1.01
CA VAL A 116 -12.59 6.98 0.09
C VAL A 116 -13.02 5.65 0.70
N ARG A 117 -12.68 5.43 1.98
CA ARG A 117 -13.11 4.24 2.72
C ARG A 117 -14.62 4.12 2.76
N LEU A 118 -15.34 5.19 3.09
CA LEU A 118 -16.79 5.21 3.11
C LEU A 118 -17.33 4.78 1.73
N ARG A 119 -16.82 5.37 0.66
CA ARG A 119 -17.23 5.04 -0.71
C ARG A 119 -16.99 3.58 -1.07
N VAL A 120 -15.83 3.01 -0.70
CA VAL A 120 -15.49 1.60 -1.01
C VAL A 120 -16.36 0.62 -0.21
N GLN A 121 -16.91 1.01 0.94
CA GLN A 121 -17.78 0.14 1.75
C GLN A 121 -19.21 -0.01 1.21
N TYR A 122 -19.72 1.01 0.50
CA TYR A 122 -21.09 1.03 -0.04
C TYR A 122 -21.18 0.64 -1.53
N VAL A 123 -20.06 0.24 -2.14
CA VAL A 123 -19.98 -0.34 -3.49
C VAL A 123 -19.77 -1.84 -3.36
#